data_AF-A0A7C3QIG2-F1
#
_entry.id   AF-A0A7C3QIG2-F1
#
_cell.length_a   1.000
_cell.length_b   1.000
_cell.length_c   1.000
_cell.angle_alpha   90.00
_cell.angle_beta   90.00
_cell.angle_gamma   90.00
#
_symmetry.space_group_name_H-M   'P 1'
#
loop_
_entity.id
_entity.type
_entity.pdbx_description
1 polymer ?
#
loop_
_entity_poly.entity_id
_entity_poly.type
_entity_poly.pdbx_seq_one_letter_code
_entity_poly.pdbx_strand_id
1 'polypeptide(L)'
;MLRNRREFLAEVGRGVLVAGVGSSLALDLGLSPALAEETPALAFGKLEPLVALMQETPADKLLPILVEKINSGTDLKELVAAATLANSRTFGGEDYVGFHTVMALSPCYLMSQEMPPERRPLPVLKVLYRNSNRIQEKSGRKDEVLKPVEPKKADLLEKIHERDVKAADAALAATAQKSAEDAFNELLPAICEAPEVHRVVLPYRAWDLL
;
A
#
# COMPACT_ATOMS: atom_id res chain seq x y z
N MET A 1 -14.16 -8.23 8.73
CA MET A 1 -13.38 -9.11 7.83
C MET A 1 -14.34 -9.95 7.00
N LEU A 2 -14.23 -9.93 5.68
CA LEU A 2 -14.83 -10.98 4.85
C LEU A 2 -13.75 -12.04 4.62
N ARG A 3 -13.71 -13.06 5.47
CA ARG A 3 -12.86 -14.24 5.26
C ARG A 3 -13.23 -14.86 3.91
N ASN A 4 -12.25 -15.09 3.04
CA ASN A 4 -12.54 -15.83 1.82
C ASN A 4 -12.74 -17.32 2.15
N ARG A 5 -13.50 -18.04 1.31
CA ARG A 5 -13.86 -19.45 1.58
C ARG A 5 -12.64 -20.35 1.72
N ARG A 6 -11.53 -20.02 1.07
CA ARG A 6 -10.29 -20.80 1.10
C ARG A 6 -9.59 -20.67 2.45
N GLU A 7 -9.50 -19.47 3.00
CA GLU A 7 -8.96 -19.20 4.33
C GLU A 7 -9.77 -19.90 5.41
N PHE A 8 -11.10 -19.80 5.35
CA PHE A 8 -11.98 -20.49 6.28
C PHE A 8 -11.77 -22.00 6.27
N LEU A 9 -11.73 -22.62 5.09
CA LEU A 9 -11.52 -24.07 4.97
C LEU A 9 -10.10 -24.50 5.39
N ALA A 10 -9.09 -23.68 5.12
CA ALA A 10 -7.72 -23.95 5.56
C ALA A 10 -7.58 -23.87 7.09
N GLU A 11 -8.28 -22.95 7.74
CA GLU A 11 -8.29 -22.80 9.19
C GLU A 11 -9.07 -23.91 9.89
N VAL A 12 -10.26 -24.25 9.39
CA VAL A 12 -11.05 -25.39 9.88
C VAL A 12 -10.28 -26.70 9.67
N GLY A 13 -9.65 -26.89 8.51
CA GLY A 13 -8.83 -28.06 8.22
C GLY A 13 -7.66 -28.20 9.19
N ARG A 14 -6.95 -27.10 9.49
CA ARG A 14 -5.86 -27.08 10.49
C ARG A 14 -6.37 -27.40 11.90
N GLY A 15 -7.51 -26.84 12.30
CA GLY A 15 -8.12 -27.10 13.61
C GLY A 15 -8.55 -28.57 13.79
N VAL A 16 -9.18 -29.15 12.77
CA VAL A 16 -9.58 -30.57 12.76
C VAL A 16 -8.36 -31.49 12.81
N LEU A 17 -7.29 -31.14 12.10
CA LEU A 17 -6.07 -31.94 12.06
C LEU A 17 -5.36 -31.95 13.42
N VAL A 18 -5.20 -30.78 14.06
CA VAL A 18 -4.63 -30.64 15.42
C VAL A 18 -5.48 -31.38 16.45
N ALA A 19 -6.81 -31.29 16.34
CA ALA A 19 -7.73 -32.02 17.22
C ALA A 19 -7.64 -33.55 17.03
N GLY A 20 -7.37 -34.02 15.81
CA GLY A 20 -7.28 -35.45 15.48
C GLY A 20 -5.97 -36.12 15.88
N VAL A 21 -4.82 -35.43 15.71
CA VAL A 21 -3.49 -36.01 16.02
C VAL A 21 -2.99 -35.64 17.41
N GLY A 22 -3.61 -34.67 18.07
CA GLY A 22 -3.18 -34.12 19.35
C GLY A 22 -2.09 -33.05 19.19
N SER A 23 -2.05 -32.10 20.12
CA SER A 23 -1.15 -30.95 20.07
C SER A 23 0.33 -31.33 20.07
N SER A 24 0.72 -32.38 20.80
CA SER A 24 2.10 -32.86 20.88
C SER A 24 2.59 -33.40 19.53
N LEU A 25 1.83 -34.28 18.89
CA LEU A 25 2.21 -34.85 17.58
C LEU A 25 2.12 -33.79 16.46
N ALA A 26 1.18 -32.85 16.57
CA ALA A 26 1.10 -31.71 15.65
C ALA A 26 2.34 -30.80 15.73
N LEU A 27 2.91 -30.61 16.92
CA LEU A 27 4.17 -29.87 17.11
C LEU A 27 5.35 -30.62 16.50
N ASP A 28 5.47 -31.92 16.76
CA ASP A 28 6.58 -32.75 16.25
C ASP A 28 6.57 -32.86 14.72
N LEU A 29 5.39 -32.82 14.10
CA LEU A 29 5.22 -32.82 12.64
C LEU A 29 5.38 -31.43 11.99
N GLY A 30 5.66 -30.38 12.78
CA GLY A 30 5.76 -29.00 12.28
C GLY A 30 4.44 -28.41 11.79
N LEU A 31 3.31 -28.97 12.24
CA LEU A 31 1.94 -28.56 11.90
C LEU A 31 1.39 -27.52 12.87
N SER A 32 2.16 -27.16 13.90
CA SER A 32 1.81 -26.07 14.80
C SER A 32 1.74 -24.75 14.03
N PRO A 33 0.71 -23.93 14.24
CA PRO A 33 0.75 -22.56 13.76
C PRO A 33 1.97 -21.91 14.41
N ALA A 34 2.97 -21.58 13.60
CA ALA A 34 3.81 -20.45 13.93
C ALA A 34 2.85 -19.28 14.08
N LEU A 35 2.48 -18.97 15.32
CA LEU A 35 1.92 -17.68 15.67
C LEU A 35 3.06 -16.70 15.46
N ALA A 36 3.35 -16.41 14.18
CA ALA A 36 3.83 -15.09 13.84
C ALA A 36 2.85 -14.15 14.52
N GLU A 37 3.34 -13.18 15.27
CA GLU A 37 2.52 -12.03 15.66
C GLU A 37 2.00 -11.42 14.36
N GLU A 38 0.85 -11.89 13.89
CA GLU A 38 0.16 -11.35 12.73
C GLU A 38 -0.33 -9.97 13.19
N THR A 39 0.53 -8.98 13.04
CA THR A 39 0.14 -7.59 13.18
C THR A 39 -1.01 -7.40 12.19
N PRO A 40 -2.20 -6.98 12.63
CA PRO A 40 -3.37 -6.94 11.77
C PRO A 40 -3.07 -6.09 10.55
N ALA A 41 -3.37 -6.64 9.36
CA ALA A 41 -3.18 -5.94 8.10
C ALA A 41 -3.92 -4.59 8.14
N LEU A 42 -3.28 -3.54 7.60
CA LEU A 42 -3.89 -2.22 7.50
C LEU A 42 -5.18 -2.32 6.68
N ALA A 43 -6.29 -1.78 7.20
CA ALA A 43 -7.57 -1.75 6.49
C ALA A 43 -7.86 -0.34 5.98
N PHE A 44 -8.16 -0.20 4.68
CA PHE A 44 -8.39 1.10 4.06
C PHE A 44 -9.88 1.45 3.88
N GLY A 45 -10.73 0.94 4.76
CA GLY A 45 -12.17 1.22 4.79
C GLY A 45 -12.85 0.95 3.45
N LYS A 46 -13.57 1.95 2.90
CA LYS A 46 -14.31 1.81 1.63
C LYS A 46 -13.43 1.56 0.40
N LEU A 47 -12.14 1.92 0.46
CA LEU A 47 -11.21 1.74 -0.66
C LEU A 47 -10.60 0.33 -0.66
N GLU A 48 -10.68 -0.42 0.44
CA GLU A 48 -10.09 -1.76 0.56
C GLU A 48 -10.44 -2.70 -0.61
N PRO A 49 -11.69 -2.76 -1.12
CA PRO A 49 -12.00 -3.62 -2.25
C PRO A 49 -11.29 -3.22 -3.55
N LEU A 50 -11.09 -1.92 -3.79
CA LEU A 50 -10.35 -1.42 -4.95
C LEU A 50 -8.84 -1.64 -4.78
N VAL A 51 -8.33 -1.48 -3.56
CA VAL A 51 -6.93 -1.77 -3.22
C VAL A 51 -6.62 -3.24 -3.48
N ALA A 52 -7.43 -4.14 -2.93
CA ALA A 52 -7.33 -5.57 -3.14
C ALA A 52 -7.42 -5.93 -4.63
N LEU A 53 -8.35 -5.32 -5.36
CA LEU A 53 -8.48 -5.50 -6.82
C LEU A 53 -7.16 -5.16 -7.55
N MET A 54 -6.48 -4.07 -7.19
CA MET A 54 -5.19 -3.71 -7.79
C MET A 54 -4.05 -4.67 -7.40
N GLN A 55 -4.08 -5.22 -6.18
CA GLN A 55 -3.05 -6.12 -5.66
C GLN A 55 -3.24 -7.59 -6.03
N GLU A 56 -4.45 -8.02 -6.41
CA GLU A 56 -4.78 -9.44 -6.60
C GLU A 56 -5.14 -9.78 -8.06
N THR A 57 -5.50 -8.78 -8.86
CA THR A 57 -5.90 -9.01 -10.25
C THR A 57 -4.67 -9.17 -11.15
N PRO A 58 -4.56 -10.26 -11.92
CA PRO A 58 -3.55 -10.38 -12.96
C PRO A 58 -3.56 -9.21 -13.94
N ALA A 59 -2.38 -8.70 -14.30
CA ALA A 59 -2.25 -7.47 -15.07
C ALA A 59 -3.01 -7.50 -16.42
N ASP A 60 -3.03 -8.65 -17.09
CA ASP A 60 -3.72 -8.89 -18.36
C ASP A 60 -5.26 -8.85 -18.26
N LYS A 61 -5.82 -8.97 -17.04
CA LYS A 61 -7.26 -8.91 -16.77
C LYS A 61 -7.73 -7.61 -16.15
N LEU A 62 -6.79 -6.78 -15.70
CA LEU A 62 -7.10 -5.59 -14.90
C LEU A 62 -7.90 -4.54 -15.69
N LEU A 63 -7.45 -4.18 -16.89
CA LEU A 63 -8.04 -3.07 -17.64
C LEU A 63 -9.54 -3.28 -17.94
N PRO A 64 -10.02 -4.44 -18.42
CA PRO A 64 -11.45 -4.70 -18.59
C PRO A 64 -12.27 -4.48 -17.31
N ILE A 65 -11.76 -4.96 -16.18
CA ILE A 65 -12.44 -4.83 -14.88
C ILE A 65 -12.50 -3.36 -14.44
N LEU A 66 -11.42 -2.61 -14.62
CA LEU A 66 -11.41 -1.18 -14.29
C LEU A 66 -12.37 -0.37 -15.17
N VAL A 67 -12.45 -0.69 -16.46
CA VAL A 67 -13.43 -0.07 -17.36
C VAL A 67 -14.85 -0.36 -16.90
N GLU A 68 -15.16 -1.60 -16.50
CA GLU A 68 -16.47 -1.95 -15.94
C GLU A 68 -16.79 -1.14 -14.67
N LYS A 69 -15.82 -0.97 -13.75
CA LYS A 69 -15.98 -0.14 -12.56
C LYS A 69 -16.28 1.31 -12.89
N ILE A 70 -15.57 1.89 -13.84
CA ILE A 70 -15.79 3.27 -14.30
C ILE A 70 -17.20 3.41 -14.90
N ASN A 71 -17.60 2.49 -15.78
CA ASN A 71 -18.94 2.48 -16.37
C ASN A 71 -20.05 2.27 -15.33
N SER A 72 -19.73 1.60 -14.22
CA SER A 72 -20.64 1.42 -13.08
C SER A 72 -20.64 2.60 -12.10
N GLY A 73 -19.94 3.70 -12.41
CA GLY A 73 -19.95 4.93 -11.63
C GLY A 73 -18.82 5.08 -10.60
N THR A 74 -17.79 4.23 -10.64
CA THR A 74 -16.59 4.44 -9.78
C THR A 74 -15.81 5.64 -10.29
N ASP A 75 -15.52 6.60 -9.40
CA ASP A 75 -14.84 7.83 -9.76
C ASP A 75 -13.34 7.61 -10.05
N LEU A 76 -12.77 8.38 -10.99
CA LEU A 76 -11.35 8.28 -11.33
C LEU A 76 -10.44 8.65 -10.14
N LYS A 77 -10.85 9.61 -9.31
CA LYS A 77 -10.10 9.98 -8.10
C LYS A 77 -10.09 8.83 -7.09
N GLU A 78 -11.21 8.11 -6.94
CA GLU A 78 -11.28 6.95 -6.06
C GLU A 78 -10.37 5.81 -6.52
N LEU A 79 -10.29 5.56 -7.84
CA LEU A 79 -9.36 4.58 -8.41
C LEU A 79 -7.90 4.97 -8.19
N VAL A 80 -7.56 6.24 -8.36
CA VAL A 80 -6.20 6.76 -8.12
C VAL A 80 -5.83 6.65 -6.64
N ALA A 81 -6.73 7.03 -5.73
CA ALA A 81 -6.52 6.89 -4.28
C ALA A 81 -6.30 5.42 -3.87
N ALA A 82 -7.13 4.49 -4.38
CA ALA A 82 -6.97 3.07 -4.12
C ALA A 82 -5.63 2.53 -4.68
N ALA A 83 -5.20 3.00 -5.84
CA ALA A 83 -3.92 2.59 -6.41
C ALA A 83 -2.71 3.13 -5.65
N THR A 84 -2.80 4.34 -5.10
CA THR A 84 -1.78 4.88 -4.17
C THR A 84 -1.65 3.97 -2.97
N LEU A 85 -2.77 3.62 -2.33
CA LEU A 85 -2.77 2.74 -1.16
C LEU A 85 -2.26 1.33 -1.49
N ALA A 86 -2.60 0.77 -2.65
CA ALA A 86 -2.06 -0.50 -3.12
C ALA A 86 -0.54 -0.45 -3.35
N ASN A 87 -0.05 0.65 -3.94
CA ASN A 87 1.38 0.88 -4.13
C ASN A 87 2.09 0.98 -2.77
N SER A 88 1.62 1.86 -1.89
CA SER A 88 2.19 2.08 -0.56
C SER A 88 2.21 0.77 0.23
N ARG A 89 1.11 0.01 0.25
CA ARG A 89 1.03 -1.26 0.98
C ARG A 89 2.06 -2.28 0.49
N THR A 90 2.33 -2.30 -0.81
CA THR A 90 3.25 -3.26 -1.45
C THR A 90 4.72 -2.84 -1.34
N PHE A 91 5.02 -1.54 -1.49
CA PHE A 91 6.40 -1.07 -1.64
C PHE A 91 6.92 -0.20 -0.50
N GLY A 92 6.04 0.45 0.27
CA GLY A 92 6.42 1.23 1.45
C GLY A 92 7.38 2.40 1.18
N GLY A 93 7.59 2.80 -0.08
CA GLY A 93 8.65 3.76 -0.38
C GLY A 93 10.06 3.14 -0.45
N GLU A 94 10.20 1.82 -0.70
CA GLU A 94 11.48 1.12 -0.90
C GLU A 94 11.74 0.46 -2.29
N ASP A 95 10.76 0.34 -3.21
CA ASP A 95 10.97 -0.20 -4.58
C ASP A 95 11.18 0.90 -5.64
N TYR A 96 12.36 0.93 -6.28
CA TYR A 96 12.71 1.94 -7.28
C TYR A 96 11.67 2.08 -8.40
N VAL A 97 11.18 0.97 -8.97
CA VAL A 97 10.17 1.02 -10.05
C VAL A 97 8.79 1.41 -9.48
N GLY A 98 8.45 0.89 -8.29
CA GLY A 98 7.25 1.23 -7.53
C GLY A 98 7.13 2.73 -7.25
N PHE A 99 8.24 3.43 -6.97
CA PHE A 99 8.25 4.89 -6.81
C PHE A 99 7.81 5.61 -8.06
N HIS A 100 8.36 5.22 -9.20
CA HIS A 100 8.02 5.89 -10.46
C HIS A 100 6.54 5.69 -10.78
N THR A 101 5.96 4.55 -10.43
CA THR A 101 4.52 4.34 -10.60
C THR A 101 3.69 5.17 -9.64
N VAL A 102 4.10 5.36 -8.38
CA VAL A 102 3.37 6.23 -7.43
C VAL A 102 3.47 7.70 -7.82
N MET A 103 4.64 8.16 -8.27
CA MET A 103 4.88 9.52 -8.74
C MET A 103 4.02 9.90 -9.96
N ALA A 104 3.54 8.90 -10.71
CA ALA A 104 2.67 9.09 -11.87
C ALA A 104 1.16 9.16 -11.52
N LEU A 105 0.76 8.83 -10.29
CA LEU A 105 -0.66 8.74 -9.90
C LEU A 105 -1.36 10.10 -9.82
N SER A 106 -0.76 11.10 -9.16
CA SER A 106 -1.32 12.45 -9.15
C SER A 106 -1.33 13.08 -10.55
N PRO A 107 -0.23 13.05 -11.33
CA PRO A 107 -0.22 13.57 -12.69
C PRO A 107 -1.25 12.92 -13.62
N CYS A 108 -1.49 11.61 -13.54
CA CYS A 108 -2.45 10.96 -14.42
C CYS A 108 -3.88 11.39 -14.15
N TYR A 109 -4.22 11.67 -12.88
CA TYR A 109 -5.51 12.25 -12.52
C TYR A 109 -5.63 13.67 -13.07
N LEU A 110 -4.63 14.53 -12.89
CA LEU A 110 -4.65 15.90 -13.43
C LEU A 110 -4.77 15.88 -14.96
N MET A 111 -3.99 15.06 -15.64
CA MET A 111 -4.10 14.87 -17.09
C MET A 111 -5.50 14.43 -17.49
N SER A 112 -6.18 13.58 -16.71
CA SER A 112 -7.56 13.16 -17.03
C SER A 112 -8.55 14.32 -17.06
N GLN A 113 -8.33 15.38 -16.27
CA GLN A 113 -9.21 16.55 -16.23
C GLN A 113 -9.09 17.42 -17.48
N GLU A 114 -7.92 17.39 -18.12
CA GLU A 114 -7.61 18.14 -19.35
C GLU A 114 -8.03 17.39 -20.64
N MET A 115 -8.57 16.17 -20.52
CA MET A 115 -8.95 15.35 -21.66
C MET A 115 -10.42 15.55 -22.08
N PRO A 116 -10.74 15.35 -23.37
CA PRO A 116 -12.12 15.20 -23.81
C PRO A 116 -12.85 14.11 -22.99
N PRO A 117 -14.16 14.25 -22.72
CA PRO A 117 -14.91 13.35 -21.84
C PRO A 117 -14.70 11.87 -22.12
N GLU A 118 -14.68 11.46 -23.39
CA GLU A 118 -14.57 10.06 -23.82
C GLU A 118 -13.15 9.48 -23.60
N ARG A 119 -12.17 10.35 -23.36
CA ARG A 119 -10.76 10.00 -23.21
C ARG A 119 -10.21 10.25 -21.80
N ARG A 120 -11.00 10.84 -20.89
CA ARG A 120 -10.59 11.09 -19.50
C ARG A 120 -10.02 9.87 -18.80
N PRO A 121 -10.57 8.64 -18.96
CA PRO A 121 -10.02 7.48 -18.27
C PRO A 121 -8.62 7.07 -18.74
N LEU A 122 -8.18 7.44 -19.95
CA LEU A 122 -6.99 6.85 -20.57
C LEU A 122 -5.69 7.07 -19.78
N PRO A 123 -5.36 8.28 -19.29
CA PRO A 123 -4.15 8.50 -18.50
C PRO A 123 -4.17 7.67 -17.20
N VAL A 124 -5.32 7.65 -16.52
CA VAL A 124 -5.52 6.89 -15.28
C VAL A 124 -5.34 5.39 -15.54
N LEU A 125 -6.09 4.82 -16.49
CA LEU A 125 -6.03 3.40 -16.83
C LEU A 125 -4.60 2.93 -17.17
N LYS A 126 -3.83 3.74 -17.91
CA LYS A 126 -2.42 3.44 -18.22
C LYS A 126 -1.57 3.33 -16.97
N VAL A 127 -1.69 4.29 -16.05
CA VAL A 127 -0.88 4.31 -14.81
C VAL A 127 -1.32 3.21 -13.86
N LEU A 128 -2.63 2.96 -13.71
CA LEU A 128 -3.15 1.88 -12.89
C LEU A 128 -2.64 0.52 -13.36
N TYR A 129 -2.64 0.28 -14.68
CA TYR A 129 -2.03 -0.93 -15.24
C TYR A 129 -0.54 -1.05 -14.91
N ARG A 130 0.25 0.02 -15.07
CA ARG A 130 1.69 -0.01 -14.80
C ARG A 130 1.99 -0.25 -13.32
N ASN A 131 1.23 0.40 -12.43
CA ASN A 131 1.33 0.23 -10.98
C ASN A 131 1.00 -1.21 -10.57
N SER A 132 -0.18 -1.69 -10.95
CA SER A 132 -0.63 -3.03 -10.59
C SER A 132 0.23 -4.13 -11.21
N ASN A 133 0.71 -3.96 -12.44
CA ASN A 133 1.66 -4.89 -13.05
C ASN A 133 2.95 -5.00 -12.21
N ARG A 134 3.49 -3.87 -11.75
CA ARG A 134 4.67 -3.90 -10.87
C ARG A 134 4.38 -4.56 -9.53
N ILE A 135 3.19 -4.34 -8.96
CA ILE A 135 2.73 -5.01 -7.73
C ILE A 135 2.69 -6.53 -7.93
N GLN A 136 2.15 -7.01 -9.06
CA GLN A 136 2.12 -8.43 -9.38
C GLN A 136 3.52 -9.04 -9.56
N GLU A 137 4.46 -8.32 -10.20
CA GLU A 137 5.84 -8.78 -10.38
C GLU A 137 6.59 -8.98 -9.05
N LYS A 138 6.26 -8.20 -8.01
CA LYS A 138 6.87 -8.33 -6.70
C LYS A 138 6.34 -9.57 -5.96
N SER A 139 5.02 -9.64 -5.77
CA SER A 139 4.30 -10.78 -5.17
C SER A 139 2.80 -10.53 -4.92
N GLY A 140 2.26 -9.39 -5.36
CA GLY A 140 0.88 -9.00 -5.08
C GLY A 140 0.66 -8.77 -3.58
N ARG A 141 -0.36 -9.41 -3.03
CA ARG A 141 -0.77 -9.25 -1.62
C ARG A 141 0.08 -10.03 -0.59
N LYS A 142 1.02 -10.87 -1.04
CA LYS A 142 1.71 -11.80 -0.12
C LYS A 142 2.78 -11.14 0.74
N ASP A 143 3.48 -10.13 0.20
CA ASP A 143 4.61 -9.49 0.88
C ASP A 143 4.32 -8.00 1.13
N GLU A 144 3.26 -7.71 1.90
CA GLU A 144 2.91 -6.34 2.28
C GLU A 144 3.88 -5.79 3.34
N VAL A 145 4.50 -4.66 3.01
CA VAL A 145 5.56 -4.04 3.84
C VAL A 145 5.01 -3.01 4.81
N LEU A 146 3.86 -2.39 4.50
CA LEU A 146 3.31 -1.31 5.31
C LEU A 146 2.64 -1.90 6.56
N LYS A 147 3.03 -1.42 7.74
CA LYS A 147 2.54 -1.87 9.05
C LYS A 147 2.03 -0.69 9.87
N PRO A 148 1.15 -0.92 10.86
CA PRO A 148 0.84 0.09 11.87
C PRO A 148 2.12 0.59 12.54
N VAL A 149 2.23 1.91 12.68
CA VAL A 149 3.35 2.57 13.37
C VAL A 149 2.83 3.10 14.71
N GLU A 150 3.52 2.77 15.80
CA GLU A 150 3.23 3.36 17.11
C GLU A 150 3.84 4.77 17.17
N PRO A 151 3.03 5.83 17.29
CA PRO A 151 3.53 7.19 17.26
C PRO A 151 4.35 7.50 18.52
N LYS A 152 5.56 8.02 18.35
CA LYS A 152 6.46 8.36 19.44
C LYS A 152 7.20 9.65 19.15
N LYS A 153 7.01 10.66 20.00
CA LYS A 153 7.71 11.94 19.87
C LYS A 153 9.23 11.74 19.99
N ALA A 154 9.96 12.18 18.97
CA ALA A 154 11.42 12.26 18.93
C ALA A 154 11.81 13.37 17.93
N ASP A 155 13.11 13.68 17.84
CA ASP A 155 13.63 14.56 16.79
C ASP A 155 13.74 13.78 15.47
N LEU A 156 12.85 14.06 14.51
CA LEU A 156 12.80 13.35 13.25
C LEU A 156 14.12 13.45 12.46
N LEU A 157 14.73 14.64 12.41
CA LEU A 157 15.94 14.87 11.63
C LEU A 157 17.11 14.09 12.21
N GLU A 158 17.26 14.10 13.54
CA GLU A 158 18.26 13.29 14.24
C GLU A 158 18.08 11.79 13.92
N LYS A 159 16.86 11.26 13.99
CA LYS A 159 16.62 9.83 13.67
C LYS A 159 16.92 9.51 12.20
N ILE A 160 16.67 10.43 11.28
CA ILE A 160 17.05 10.28 9.86
C ILE A 160 18.58 10.24 9.71
N HIS A 161 19.32 11.11 10.41
CA HIS A 161 20.78 11.12 10.40
C HIS A 161 21.38 9.83 10.95
N GLU A 162 20.79 9.30 12.02
CA GLU A 162 21.14 8.01 12.62
C GLU A 162 20.77 6.81 11.74
N ARG A 163 19.97 7.04 10.68
CA ARG A 163 19.38 6.00 9.82
C ARG A 163 18.49 5.02 10.58
N ASP A 164 17.89 5.47 11.69
CA ASP A 164 16.91 4.70 12.44
C ASP A 164 15.52 4.89 11.81
N VAL A 165 15.23 4.09 10.78
CA VAL A 165 13.96 4.17 10.02
C VAL A 165 12.76 3.98 10.94
N LYS A 166 12.83 3.05 11.89
CA LYS A 166 11.70 2.75 12.80
C LYS A 166 11.42 3.93 13.73
N ALA A 167 12.46 4.55 14.29
CA ALA A 167 12.28 5.72 15.15
C ALA A 167 11.86 6.97 14.34
N ALA A 168 12.37 7.13 13.12
CA ALA A 168 11.97 8.20 12.22
C ALA A 168 10.49 8.08 11.83
N ASP A 169 10.02 6.89 11.46
CA ASP A 169 8.60 6.63 11.16
C ASP A 169 7.72 6.92 12.37
N ALA A 170 8.14 6.50 13.58
CA ALA A 170 7.40 6.77 14.81
C ALA A 170 7.33 8.27 15.14
N ALA A 171 8.42 9.02 14.90
CA ALA A 171 8.47 10.46 15.06
C ALA A 171 7.55 11.17 14.07
N LEU A 172 7.65 10.82 12.80
CA LEU A 172 6.79 11.36 11.74
C LEU A 172 5.32 11.05 11.98
N ALA A 173 4.99 9.83 12.42
CA ALA A 173 3.64 9.43 12.78
C ALA A 173 3.08 10.25 13.96
N ALA A 174 3.92 10.60 14.94
CA ALA A 174 3.51 11.47 16.06
C ALA A 174 3.18 12.89 15.60
N THR A 175 3.92 13.43 14.62
CA THR A 175 3.60 14.74 14.05
C THR A 175 2.37 14.69 13.15
N ALA A 176 2.21 13.61 12.36
CA ALA A 176 1.06 13.42 11.50
C ALA A 176 -0.28 13.35 12.26
N GLN A 177 -0.27 13.03 13.56
CA GLN A 177 -1.46 13.13 14.42
C GLN A 177 -1.98 14.57 14.58
N LYS A 178 -1.14 15.59 14.44
CA LYS A 178 -1.56 17.00 14.48
C LYS A 178 -2.20 17.39 13.15
N SER A 179 -1.43 17.23 12.08
CA SER A 179 -1.87 17.42 10.71
C SER A 179 -0.87 16.77 9.77
N ALA A 180 -1.32 16.44 8.56
CA ALA A 180 -0.40 15.98 7.53
C ALA A 180 0.57 17.11 7.11
N GLU A 181 0.13 18.38 7.15
CA GLU A 181 0.95 19.54 6.79
C GLU A 181 2.14 19.70 7.73
N ASP A 182 1.91 19.54 9.03
CA ASP A 182 2.98 19.56 10.03
C ASP A 182 3.99 18.44 9.77
N ALA A 183 3.52 17.23 9.45
CA ALA A 183 4.40 16.09 9.15
C ALA A 183 5.23 16.33 7.89
N PHE A 184 4.62 16.90 6.84
CA PHE A 184 5.33 17.26 5.62
C PHE A 184 6.38 18.35 5.88
N ASN A 185 6.02 19.40 6.63
CA ASN A 185 6.94 20.46 7.00
C ASN A 185 8.12 19.96 7.84
N GLU A 186 7.89 18.99 8.73
CA GLU A 186 8.94 18.39 9.55
C GLU A 186 9.96 17.55 8.74
N LEU A 187 9.56 17.03 7.57
CA LEU A 187 10.45 16.33 6.65
C LEU A 187 11.35 17.27 5.83
N LEU A 188 10.95 18.52 5.61
CA LEU A 188 11.64 19.45 4.70
C LEU A 188 13.13 19.65 5.01
N PRO A 189 13.58 19.78 6.27
CA PRO A 189 15.01 19.91 6.58
C PRO A 189 15.84 18.74 6.03
N ALA A 190 15.35 17.50 6.20
CA ALA A 190 16.03 16.29 5.72
C ALA A 190 16.11 16.23 4.18
N ILE A 191 15.10 16.78 3.50
CA ILE A 191 15.08 16.89 2.02
C ILE A 191 16.14 17.91 1.57
N CYS A 192 16.24 19.04 2.25
CA CYS A 192 17.14 20.14 1.90
C CYS A 192 18.63 19.81 2.09
N GLU A 193 18.99 18.99 3.07
CA GLU A 193 20.39 18.68 3.37
C GLU A 193 21.08 17.80 2.32
N ALA A 194 20.30 17.01 1.57
CA ALA A 194 20.82 16.11 0.56
C ALA A 194 19.81 15.96 -0.59
N PRO A 195 19.70 17.00 -1.43
CA PRO A 195 18.72 17.05 -2.49
C PRO A 195 19.07 16.06 -3.59
N GLU A 196 18.17 15.13 -3.84
CA GLU A 196 18.21 14.17 -4.93
C GLU A 196 16.78 14.01 -5.47
N VAL A 197 16.61 13.66 -6.74
CA VAL A 197 15.29 13.67 -7.40
C VAL A 197 14.25 12.86 -6.64
N HIS A 198 14.59 11.69 -6.09
CA HIS A 198 13.67 10.86 -5.31
C HIS A 198 13.39 11.46 -3.94
N ARG A 199 14.41 12.05 -3.28
CA ARG A 199 14.25 12.71 -1.98
C ARG A 199 13.38 13.96 -2.06
N VAL A 200 13.38 14.66 -3.18
CA VAL A 200 12.51 15.80 -3.42
C VAL A 200 11.15 15.33 -3.92
N VAL A 201 11.09 14.52 -4.97
CA VAL A 201 9.83 14.21 -5.63
C VAL A 201 8.95 13.30 -4.78
N LEU A 202 9.49 12.32 -4.05
CA LEU A 202 8.68 11.34 -3.35
C LEU A 202 7.84 11.97 -2.20
N PRO A 203 8.41 12.79 -1.30
CA PRO A 203 7.62 13.43 -0.24
C PRO A 203 6.56 14.38 -0.78
N TYR A 204 6.88 15.17 -1.82
CA TYR A 204 5.93 16.10 -2.42
C TYR A 204 4.81 15.36 -3.17
N ARG A 205 5.11 14.25 -3.84
CA ARG A 205 4.09 13.42 -4.48
C ARG A 205 3.23 12.67 -3.47
N ALA A 206 3.80 12.23 -2.36
CA ALA A 206 3.04 11.66 -1.26
C ALA A 206 2.08 12.72 -0.68
N TRP A 207 2.56 13.96 -0.49
CA TRP A 207 1.76 15.09 -0.06
C TRP A 207 0.61 15.41 -1.03
N ASP A 208 0.86 15.48 -2.34
CA ASP A 208 -0.15 15.71 -3.38
C ASP A 208 -1.27 14.65 -3.41
N LEU A 209 -1.03 13.47 -2.83
CA LEU A 209 -1.94 12.31 -2.84
C LEU A 209 -2.79 12.18 -1.56
N LEU A 210 -2.58 13.04 -0.57
CA LEU A 210 -3.40 13.15 0.65
C LEU A 210 -4.66 13.99 0.40
#